data_AF-A0A552U8D7-F1
#
_entry.id   AF-A0A552U8D7-F1
#
_cell.length_a   1.000
_cell.length_b   1.000
_cell.length_c   1.000
_cell.angle_alpha   90.00
_cell.angle_beta   90.00
_cell.angle_gamma   90.00
#
_symmetry.space_group_name_H-M   'P 1'
#
loop_
_entity.id
_entity.type
_entity.pdbx_description
1 polymer ?
#
loop_
_entity_poly.entity_id
_entity_poly.type
_entity_poly.pdbx_seq_one_letter_code
_entity_poly.pdbx_strand_id
1 'polypeptide(L)'
;MPSIISDLLSADWFNVAARVVLTSFFWIAGIFGIAKFGMMVKVIEARRLPKPAAIVAAMIVTELGGSILLITDYRSLGWLGAGWLGVFTFLSIPLGHPFWKYPPPKNMEEFQIALEHVAVVGGLMCAAVLTTL
;
A
#
# COMPACT_ATOMS: atom_id res chain seq x y z
N MET A 1 31.33 5.20 5.00
CA MET A 1 30.56 4.95 3.77
C MET A 1 31.16 5.82 2.66
N PRO A 2 31.22 5.39 1.39
CA PRO A 2 31.67 6.26 0.29
C PRO A 2 30.90 7.59 0.26
N SER A 3 31.58 8.71 -0.01
CA SER A 3 30.97 10.06 0.06
C SER A 3 29.72 10.19 -0.82
N ILE A 4 29.79 9.69 -2.05
CA ILE A 4 28.67 9.68 -3.01
C ILE A 4 27.40 9.04 -2.43
N ILE A 5 27.53 7.94 -1.68
CA ILE A 5 26.36 7.26 -1.10
C ILE A 5 25.81 8.08 0.06
N SER A 6 26.67 8.74 0.83
CA SER A 6 26.25 9.58 1.96
C SER A 6 25.52 10.82 1.47
N ASP A 7 26.05 11.45 0.43
CA ASP A 7 25.45 12.62 -0.21
C ASP A 7 24.09 12.28 -0.82
N LEU A 8 23.94 11.09 -1.42
CA LEU A 8 22.65 10.61 -1.93
C LEU A 8 21.63 10.33 -0.81
N LEU A 9 22.03 9.59 0.23
CA LEU A 9 21.11 9.21 1.31
C LEU A 9 20.69 10.39 2.19
N SER A 10 21.46 11.48 2.20
CA SER A 10 21.14 12.71 2.93
C SER A 10 20.34 13.73 2.10
N ALA A 11 20.15 13.49 0.81
CA ALA A 11 19.44 14.43 -0.05
C ALA A 11 17.92 14.38 0.16
N ASP A 12 17.30 15.54 0.42
CA ASP A 12 15.85 15.65 0.66
C ASP A 12 15.01 15.07 -0.50
N TRP A 13 15.44 15.32 -1.74
CA TRP A 13 14.74 14.81 -2.93
C TRP A 13 14.75 13.28 -2.99
N PHE A 14 15.82 12.63 -2.50
CA PHE A 14 15.95 11.18 -2.50
C PHE A 14 15.01 10.56 -1.46
N ASN A 15 14.86 11.20 -0.29
CA ASN A 15 13.87 10.80 0.71
C ASN A 15 12.44 10.85 0.13
N VAL A 16 12.08 11.97 -0.50
CA VAL A 16 10.76 12.11 -1.15
C VAL A 16 10.58 11.06 -2.25
N ALA A 17 11.58 10.86 -3.12
CA ALA A 17 11.54 9.86 -4.18
C ALA A 17 11.35 8.44 -3.63
N ALA A 18 12.05 8.07 -2.55
CA ALA A 18 11.89 6.78 -1.90
C ALA A 18 10.46 6.58 -1.39
N ARG A 19 9.83 7.59 -0.80
CA ARG A 19 8.43 7.53 -0.34
C ARG A 19 7.44 7.43 -1.50
N VAL A 20 7.68 8.14 -2.60
CA VAL A 20 6.89 8.05 -3.84
C VAL A 20 6.97 6.64 -4.44
N VAL A 21 8.16 6.06 -4.49
CA VAL A 21 8.39 4.70 -5.01
C VAL A 21 7.76 3.66 -4.09
N LEU A 22 7.97 3.76 -2.76
CA LEU A 22 7.38 2.86 -1.78
C LEU A 22 5.84 2.85 -1.85
N THR A 23 5.24 4.01 -2.11
CA THR A 23 3.77 4.15 -2.19
C THR A 23 3.19 3.93 -3.59
N SER A 24 4.03 3.66 -4.60
CA SER A 24 3.63 3.53 -6.01
C SER A 24 2.48 2.55 -6.24
N PHE A 25 2.55 1.39 -5.60
CA PHE A 25 1.49 0.39 -5.67
C PHE A 25 0.12 0.98 -5.28
N PHE A 26 0.07 1.79 -4.22
CA PHE A 26 -1.17 2.34 -3.70
C PHE A 26 -1.72 3.48 -4.55
N TRP A 27 -0.92 4.51 -4.88
CA TRP A 27 -1.48 5.64 -5.63
C TRP A 27 -1.83 5.27 -7.07
N ILE A 28 -1.12 4.33 -7.69
CA ILE A 28 -1.50 3.78 -9.00
C ILE A 28 -2.82 3.01 -8.88
N ALA A 29 -2.97 2.15 -7.88
CA ALA A 29 -4.22 1.41 -7.62
C ALA A 29 -5.40 2.34 -7.34
N GLY A 30 -5.20 3.38 -6.54
CA GLY A 30 -6.22 4.38 -6.23
C GLY A 30 -6.67 5.18 -7.45
N ILE A 31 -5.73 5.62 -8.29
CA ILE A 31 -6.06 6.30 -9.56
C ILE A 31 -6.82 5.35 -10.50
N PHE A 32 -6.38 4.10 -10.60
CA PHE A 32 -7.09 3.08 -11.37
C PHE A 32 -8.51 2.85 -10.82
N GLY A 33 -8.66 2.81 -9.50
CA GLY A 33 -9.94 2.69 -8.81
C GLY A 33 -10.89 3.84 -9.11
N ILE A 34 -10.39 5.08 -9.20
CA ILE A 34 -11.19 6.23 -9.65
C ILE A 34 -11.60 6.05 -11.11
N ALA A 35 -10.65 5.76 -11.99
CA ALA A 35 -10.90 5.65 -13.43
C ALA A 35 -11.83 4.46 -13.79
N LYS A 36 -11.80 3.40 -12.99
CA LYS A 36 -12.53 2.14 -13.22
C LYS A 36 -13.43 1.78 -12.04
N PHE A 37 -14.03 2.76 -11.39
CA PHE A 37 -14.83 2.56 -10.18
C PHE A 37 -15.91 1.47 -10.34
N GLY A 38 -16.73 1.55 -11.40
CA GLY A 38 -17.79 0.57 -11.65
C GLY A 38 -17.28 -0.86 -11.87
N MET A 39 -16.07 -1.02 -12.43
CA MET A 39 -15.43 -2.33 -12.56
C MET A 39 -15.05 -2.88 -11.18
N MET A 40 -14.42 -2.06 -10.34
CA MET A 40 -14.01 -2.45 -8.99
C MET A 40 -15.21 -2.79 -8.10
N VAL A 41 -16.33 -2.08 -8.25
CA VAL A 41 -17.58 -2.38 -7.54
C VAL A 41 -18.06 -3.79 -7.87
N LYS A 42 -18.03 -4.20 -9.14
CA LYS A 42 -18.39 -5.57 -9.56
C LYS A 42 -17.43 -6.63 -9.01
N VAL A 43 -16.13 -6.31 -8.90
CA VAL A 43 -15.14 -7.21 -8.29
C VAL A 43 -15.45 -7.45 -6.82
N ILE A 44 -15.79 -6.40 -6.06
CA ILE A 44 -16.17 -6.52 -4.65
C ILE A 44 -17.54 -7.21 -4.50
N GLU A 45 -18.49 -6.92 -5.39
CA GLU A 45 -19.80 -7.58 -5.42
C GLU A 45 -19.68 -9.09 -5.63
N ALA A 46 -18.78 -9.54 -6.51
CA ALA A 46 -18.50 -10.96 -6.73
C ALA A 46 -17.97 -11.68 -5.47
N ARG A 47 -17.38 -10.93 -4.52
CA ARG A 47 -16.94 -11.44 -3.21
C ARG A 47 -18.06 -11.51 -2.17
N ARG A 48 -19.29 -11.14 -2.53
CA ARG A 48 -20.49 -11.15 -1.66
C ARG A 48 -20.33 -10.29 -0.39
N LEU A 49 -19.53 -9.23 -0.46
CA LEU A 49 -19.34 -8.29 0.64
C LEU A 49 -20.47 -7.24 0.68
N PRO A 50 -20.89 -6.77 1.86
CA PRO A 50 -21.93 -5.76 1.97
C PRO A 50 -21.44 -4.40 1.45
N LYS A 51 -22.34 -3.64 0.81
CA LYS A 51 -22.08 -2.28 0.30
C LYS A 51 -20.80 -2.16 -0.58
N PRO A 52 -20.72 -2.87 -1.74
CA PRO A 52 -19.52 -2.90 -2.57
C PRO A 52 -18.99 -1.51 -2.97
N ALA A 53 -19.87 -0.57 -3.31
CA ALA A 53 -19.48 0.80 -3.66
C ALA A 53 -18.80 1.55 -2.49
N ALA A 54 -19.27 1.36 -1.26
CA ALA A 54 -18.66 2.00 -0.09
C ALA A 54 -17.28 1.41 0.21
N ILE A 55 -17.10 0.10 0.02
CA ILE A 55 -15.80 -0.57 0.18
C ILE A 55 -14.81 -0.04 -0.85
N VAL A 56 -15.18 0.03 -2.13
CA VAL A 56 -14.30 0.56 -3.18
C VAL A 56 -13.93 2.01 -2.91
N ALA A 57 -14.89 2.85 -2.49
CA ALA A 57 -14.60 4.22 -2.10
C ALA A 57 -13.61 4.29 -0.93
N ALA A 58 -13.79 3.45 0.10
CA ALA A 58 -12.89 3.38 1.25
C ALA A 58 -11.47 2.90 0.86
N MET A 59 -11.36 1.95 -0.07
CA MET A 59 -10.07 1.50 -0.63
C MET A 59 -9.36 2.66 -1.32
N ILE A 60 -10.04 3.36 -2.25
CA ILE A 60 -9.47 4.50 -2.98
C ILE A 60 -9.01 5.62 -2.02
N VAL A 61 -9.85 5.96 -1.02
CA VAL A 61 -9.51 6.97 -0.02
C VAL A 61 -8.30 6.54 0.81
N THR A 62 -8.22 5.27 1.19
CA THR A 62 -7.08 4.73 1.94
C THR A 62 -5.80 4.77 1.12
N GLU A 63 -5.86 4.27 -0.12
CA GLU A 63 -4.72 4.18 -1.03
C GLU A 63 -4.16 5.57 -1.38
N LEU A 64 -5.03 6.50 -1.77
CA LEU A 64 -4.61 7.86 -2.13
C LEU A 64 -4.31 8.71 -0.91
N GLY A 65 -5.17 8.69 0.11
CA GLY A 65 -4.99 9.47 1.32
C GLY A 65 -3.73 9.08 2.07
N GLY A 66 -3.52 7.78 2.28
CA GLY A 66 -2.30 7.26 2.91
C GLY A 66 -1.04 7.59 2.12
N SER A 67 -1.08 7.47 0.78
CA SER A 67 0.07 7.80 -0.09
C SER A 67 0.42 9.28 -0.02
N ILE A 68 -0.57 10.16 -0.17
CA ILE A 68 -0.36 11.62 -0.09
C ILE A 68 0.21 11.99 1.27
N LEU A 69 -0.34 11.45 2.35
CA LEU A 69 0.10 11.74 3.71
C LEU A 69 1.54 11.30 3.94
N LEU A 70 1.93 10.11 3.47
CA LEU A 70 3.30 9.62 3.59
C LEU A 70 4.29 10.38 2.69
N ILE A 71 3.94 10.65 1.43
CA ILE A 71 4.84 11.36 0.49
C ILE A 71 5.11 12.79 0.96
N THR A 72 4.06 13.51 1.35
CA THR A 72 4.16 14.92 1.76
C THR A 72 4.69 15.07 3.17
N ASP A 73 4.45 14.07 4.02
CA ASP A 73 4.80 14.09 5.44
C ASP A 73 4.38 15.40 6.12
N TYR A 74 3.20 15.88 5.72
CA TYR A 74 2.71 17.18 6.13
C TYR A 74 2.54 17.22 7.65
N ARG A 75 3.22 18.17 8.32
CA ARG A 75 3.23 18.31 9.79
C ARG A 75 3.68 17.04 10.53
N SER A 76 4.63 16.29 9.96
CA SER A 76 5.14 15.04 10.57
C SER A 76 4.03 13.99 10.77
N LEU A 77 3.06 13.96 9.85
CA LEU A 77 1.99 12.97 9.83
C LEU A 77 2.28 11.80 8.89
N GLY A 78 3.48 11.71 8.31
CA GLY A 78 3.87 10.62 7.41
C GLY A 78 3.71 9.24 8.05
N TRP A 79 4.00 9.12 9.35
CA TRP A 79 3.81 7.88 10.10
C TRP A 79 2.36 7.38 10.11
N LEU A 80 1.39 8.31 10.11
CA LEU A 80 -0.03 7.96 10.07
C LEU A 80 -0.40 7.43 8.68
N GLY A 81 0.15 8.04 7.62
CA GLY A 81 -0.02 7.56 6.24
C GLY A 81 0.55 6.15 6.07
N ALA A 82 1.78 5.94 6.54
CA ALA A 82 2.44 4.64 6.54
C ALA A 82 1.67 3.58 7.35
N GLY A 83 1.23 3.92 8.57
CA GLY A 83 0.46 3.03 9.43
C GLY A 83 -0.90 2.67 8.83
N TRP A 84 -1.60 3.64 8.27
CA TRP A 84 -2.89 3.41 7.60
C TRP A 84 -2.74 2.48 6.40
N LEU A 85 -1.78 2.74 5.51
CA LEU A 85 -1.50 1.86 4.37
C LEU A 85 -1.07 0.47 4.85
N GLY A 86 -0.20 0.39 5.87
CA GLY A 86 0.29 -0.89 6.39
C GLY A 86 -0.82 -1.76 6.97
N VAL A 87 -1.72 -1.20 7.76
CA VAL A 87 -2.89 -1.92 8.30
C VAL A 87 -3.81 -2.37 7.14
N PHE A 88 -4.06 -1.50 6.17
CA PHE A 88 -4.86 -1.86 5.00
C PHE A 88 -4.26 -3.02 4.21
N THR A 89 -2.97 -2.98 3.89
CA THR A 89 -2.25 -4.05 3.18
C THR A 89 -2.26 -5.36 3.96
N PHE A 90 -2.06 -5.31 5.27
CA PHE A 90 -2.09 -6.52 6.09
C PHE A 90 -3.48 -7.16 6.11
N LEU A 91 -4.53 -6.34 6.27
CA LEU A 91 -5.92 -6.81 6.29
C LEU A 91 -6.45 -7.24 4.91
N SER A 92 -5.80 -6.83 3.82
CA SER A 92 -6.18 -7.26 2.47
C SER A 92 -5.80 -8.72 2.19
N ILE A 93 -4.75 -9.25 2.83
CA ILE A 93 -4.23 -10.61 2.57
C ILE A 93 -5.32 -11.69 2.71
N PRO A 94 -6.08 -11.78 3.83
CA PRO A 94 -7.11 -12.83 3.96
C PRO A 94 -8.29 -12.69 2.99
N LEU A 95 -8.50 -11.49 2.45
CA LEU A 95 -9.60 -11.17 1.54
C LEU A 95 -9.21 -11.35 0.07
N GLY A 96 -7.99 -10.95 -0.28
CA GLY A 96 -7.45 -10.95 -1.64
C GLY A 96 -6.73 -12.24 -1.99
N HIS A 97 -5.95 -12.77 -1.04
CA HIS A 97 -4.97 -13.85 -1.26
C HIS A 97 -5.08 -14.97 -0.21
N PRO A 98 -6.27 -15.60 -0.04
CA PRO A 98 -6.45 -16.70 0.91
C PRO A 98 -5.79 -17.99 0.39
N PHE A 99 -4.46 -18.02 0.32
CA PHE A 99 -3.66 -19.09 -0.29
C PHE A 99 -3.98 -20.48 0.29
N TRP A 100 -4.36 -20.55 1.56
CA TRP A 100 -4.78 -21.77 2.27
C TRP A 100 -6.08 -22.40 1.75
N LYS A 101 -6.85 -21.70 0.90
CA LYS A 101 -8.10 -22.20 0.32
C LYS A 101 -7.93 -22.78 -1.08
N TYR A 102 -6.76 -22.64 -1.70
CA TYR A 102 -6.51 -23.10 -3.07
C TYR A 102 -5.71 -24.42 -3.10
N PRO A 103 -5.93 -25.28 -4.10
CA PRO A 103 -5.06 -26.41 -4.37
C PRO A 103 -3.78 -25.98 -5.12
N PRO A 104 -2.73 -26.81 -5.16
CA PRO A 104 -1.57 -26.59 -6.02
C PRO A 104 -1.92 -26.56 -7.51
N PRO A 105 -1.25 -25.71 -8.33
CA PRO A 105 -0.14 -24.81 -7.99
C PRO A 105 -0.57 -23.42 -7.46
N LYS A 106 -1.85 -23.09 -7.58
CA LYS A 106 -2.38 -21.76 -7.27
C LYS A 106 -2.13 -21.33 -5.81
N ASN A 107 -2.11 -22.27 -4.87
CA ASN A 107 -1.77 -21.96 -3.48
C ASN A 107 -0.38 -21.32 -3.31
N MET A 108 0.60 -21.73 -4.11
CA MET A 108 1.96 -21.20 -4.05
C MET A 108 2.01 -19.77 -4.62
N GLU A 109 1.33 -19.54 -5.74
CA GLU A 109 1.24 -18.21 -6.37
C GLU A 109 0.61 -17.19 -5.41
N GLU A 110 -0.51 -17.55 -4.78
CA GLU A 110 -1.20 -16.68 -3.82
C GLU A 110 -0.37 -16.47 -2.53
N PHE A 111 0.40 -17.49 -2.12
CA PHE A 111 1.31 -17.37 -0.97
C PHE A 111 2.46 -16.40 -1.27
N GLN A 112 3.03 -16.44 -2.48
CA GLN A 112 4.06 -15.49 -2.90
C GLN A 112 3.53 -14.05 -2.89
N ILE A 113 2.33 -13.82 -3.39
CA ILE A 113 1.70 -12.49 -3.34
C ILE A 113 1.47 -12.04 -1.89
N ALA A 114 1.03 -12.94 -1.01
CA ALA A 114 0.88 -12.63 0.41
C ALA A 114 2.21 -12.23 1.06
N LEU A 115 3.32 -12.89 0.71
CA LEU A 115 4.65 -12.53 1.19
C LEU A 115 5.13 -11.16 0.67
N GLU A 116 4.82 -10.82 -0.59
CA GLU A 116 5.08 -9.47 -1.12
C GLU A 116 4.35 -8.39 -0.31
N HIS A 117 3.09 -8.64 0.06
CA HIS A 117 2.33 -7.72 0.91
C HIS A 117 2.96 -7.57 2.30
N VAL A 118 3.43 -8.66 2.91
CA VAL A 118 4.15 -8.62 4.20
C VAL A 118 5.43 -7.79 4.08
N ALA A 119 6.19 -7.94 2.99
CA ALA A 119 7.39 -7.15 2.75
C ALA A 119 7.08 -5.66 2.59
N VAL A 120 6.00 -5.31 1.87
CA VAL A 120 5.52 -3.92 1.74
C VAL A 120 5.13 -3.35 3.10
N VAL A 121 4.43 -4.11 3.95
CA VAL A 121 4.12 -3.70 5.33
C VAL A 121 5.39 -3.41 6.12
N GLY A 122 6.42 -4.25 6.01
CA GLY A 122 7.73 -3.99 6.62
C GLY A 122 8.39 -2.69 6.13
N GLY A 123 8.34 -2.43 4.82
CA GLY A 123 8.82 -1.16 4.24
C GLY A 123 8.06 0.06 4.77
N LEU A 124 6.74 -0.04 4.94
CA LEU A 124 5.91 1.01 5.53
C LEU A 124 6.21 1.20 7.02
N MET A 125 6.48 0.13 7.78
CA MET A 125 6.93 0.24 9.17
C MET A 125 8.24 1.03 9.27
N CYS A 126 9.22 0.73 8.40
CA CYS A 126 10.45 1.51 8.34
C CYS A 126 10.19 2.98 7.99
N ALA A 127 9.32 3.25 7.00
CA ALA A 127 8.96 4.62 6.64
C ALA A 127 8.24 5.37 7.77
N ALA A 128 7.41 4.69 8.56
CA ALA A 128 6.77 5.27 9.73
C ALA A 128 7.80 5.67 10.80
N VAL A 129 8.81 4.84 11.04
CA VAL A 129 9.91 5.17 11.95
C VAL A 129 10.73 6.34 11.43
N LEU A 130 11.02 6.39 10.12
CA LEU A 130 11.88 7.44 9.54
C LEU A 130 11.20 8.81 9.40
N THR A 131 9.87 8.87 9.48
CA THR A 131 9.10 10.13 9.41
C THR A 131 8.79 10.70 10.80
N THR A 132 9.14 10.00 11.88
CA THR A 132 9.02 10.50 13.25
C THR A 132 10.34 11.04 13.83
N LEU A 133 11.45 10.86 13.12
CA LEU A 133 12.78 11.37 13.45
C LEU A 133 12.95 12.80 12.93
#